data_AF-A0A7X6R3C2-F1
#
_entry.id   AF-A0A7X6R3C2-F1
#
_cell.length_a   1.000
_cell.length_b   1.000
_cell.length_c   1.000
_cell.angle_alpha   90.00
_cell.angle_beta   90.00
_cell.angle_gamma   90.00
#
_symmetry.space_group_name_H-M   'P 1'
#
loop_
_entity.id
_entity.type
_entity.pdbx_description
1 polymer ?
#
loop_
_entity_poly.entity_id
_entity_poly.type
_entity_poly.pdbx_seq_one_letter_code
_entity_poly.pdbx_strand_id
1 'polypeptide(L)' 'MTGPAGSPHPEEPDVHLSVYLHDQRMDFAACLTAALVFVQEWNAHHRPDAVTVLPGDPTGLPRLPCERLYLEP' A
#
# COMPACT_ATOMS: atom_id res chain seq x y z
N MET A 1 -14.82 16.16 -11.37
CA MET A 1 -13.52 16.17 -12.07
C MET A 1 -12.46 15.87 -11.02
N THR A 2 -12.22 14.59 -10.72
CA THR A 2 -11.29 14.18 -9.65
C THR A 2 -9.88 14.31 -10.22
N GLY A 3 -9.09 15.26 -9.71
CA GLY A 3 -7.69 15.45 -10.12
C GLY A 3 -6.86 14.18 -9.84
N PRO A 4 -5.69 14.02 -10.48
CA PRO A 4 -4.87 12.83 -10.28
C PRO A 4 -4.58 12.75 -8.78
N ALA A 5 -4.95 11.62 -8.18
CA ALA A 5 -4.64 11.29 -6.79
C ALA A 5 -3.12 11.14 -6.68
N GLY A 6 -2.43 12.27 -6.64
CA GLY A 6 -1.00 12.32 -6.37
C GLY A 6 -0.74 11.76 -4.99
N SER A 7 0.38 11.04 -4.85
CA SER A 7 0.91 10.57 -3.58
C SER A 7 0.71 11.65 -2.52
N PRO A 8 0.05 11.34 -1.38
CA PRO A 8 -0.13 12.33 -0.33
C PRO A 8 1.22 12.80 0.24
N HIS A 9 2.28 12.01 0.03
CA HIS A 9 3.67 12.40 0.22
C HIS A 9 4.44 12.33 -1.11
N PRO A 10 4.51 13.41 -1.90
CA PRO A 10 5.21 13.40 -3.20
C PRO A 10 6.73 13.23 -3.08
N GLU A 11 7.28 13.34 -1.87
CA GLU A 11 8.71 13.12 -1.59
C GLU A 11 9.05 11.64 -1.39
N GLU A 12 8.04 10.77 -1.18
CA GLU A 12 8.27 9.34 -1.00
C GLU A 12 7.97 8.57 -2.29
N PRO A 13 8.82 7.60 -2.66
CA PRO A 13 8.53 6.74 -3.79
C PRO A 13 7.30 5.87 -3.47
N ASP A 14 6.45 5.70 -4.47
CA ASP A 14 5.43 4.67 -4.41
C ASP A 14 6.09 3.29 -4.49
N VAL A 15 5.57 2.35 -3.72
CA VAL A 15 5.99 0.95 -3.71
C VAL A 15 4.86 0.05 -4.14
N HIS A 16 5.23 -1.10 -4.70
CA HIS A 16 4.29 -2.16 -5.03
C HIS A 16 3.98 -2.97 -3.77
N LEU A 17 2.73 -2.88 -3.31
CA LEU A 17 2.21 -3.65 -2.20
C LEU A 17 1.38 -4.84 -2.72
N SER A 18 1.74 -6.05 -2.31
CA SER A 18 0.99 -7.28 -2.61
C SER A 18 0.30 -7.77 -1.34
N VAL A 19 -1.03 -7.86 -1.36
CA VAL A 19 -1.87 -8.32 -0.25
C VAL A 19 -2.50 -9.66 -0.64
N TYR A 20 -2.34 -10.68 0.19
CA TYR A 20 -2.97 -11.98 0.06
C TYR A 20 -4.13 -12.08 1.05
N LEU A 21 -5.35 -12.12 0.51
CA LEU A 21 -6.58 -12.28 1.28
C LEU A 21 -7.35 -13.49 0.74
N HIS A 22 -7.58 -14.51 1.57
CA HIS A 22 -8.37 -15.70 1.19
C HIS A 22 -7.95 -16.32 -0.17
N ASP A 23 -6.64 -16.57 -0.34
CA ASP A 23 -6.02 -17.10 -1.57
C ASP A 23 -6.09 -16.17 -2.80
N GLN A 24 -6.61 -14.96 -2.64
CA GLN A 24 -6.57 -13.92 -3.66
C GLN A 24 -5.42 -12.96 -3.41
N ARG A 25 -4.58 -12.79 -4.43
CA ARG A 25 -3.54 -11.77 -4.46
C ARG A 25 -4.11 -10.48 -5.03
N MET A 26 -3.88 -9.38 -4.33
CA MET A 26 -4.23 -8.03 -4.74
C MET A 26 -2.98 -7.16 -4.74
N ASP A 27 -2.71 -6.50 -5.85
CA ASP A 27 -1.53 -5.67 -6.06
C ASP A 27 -1.94 -4.19 -6.07
N PHE A 28 -1.28 -3.38 -5.24
CA PHE A 28 -1.56 -1.96 -5.06
C PHE A 28 -0.28 -1.11 -5.14
N ALA A 29 -0.45 0.16 -5.48
CA ALA A 29 0.54 1.21 -5.29
C ALA A 29 0.27 1.95 -3.97
N ALA A 30 1.30 2.17 -3.16
CA ALA A 30 1.19 3.01 -1.97
C ALA A 30 2.52 3.74 -1.69
N CYS A 31 2.47 4.90 -1.05
CA CYS A 31 3.67 5.55 -0.51
C CYS A 31 4.39 4.60 0.46
N LEU A 32 5.72 4.69 0.50
CA LEU A 32 6.56 3.86 1.37
C LEU A 32 6.07 3.85 2.83
N THR A 33 5.81 5.02 3.42
CA THR A 33 5.30 5.10 4.80
C THR A 33 3.96 4.38 4.95
N ALA A 34 2.98 4.66 4.08
CA ALA A 34 1.66 4.02 4.15
C ALA A 34 1.76 2.48 4.00
N ALA A 35 2.62 1.99 3.11
CA ALA A 35 2.87 0.57 2.93
C ALA A 35 3.46 -0.07 4.20
N LEU A 36 4.43 0.59 4.85
CA LEU A 36 5.05 0.10 6.07
C LEU A 36 4.05 0.04 7.24
N VAL A 37 3.25 1.08 7.43
CA VAL A 37 2.22 1.10 8.47
C VAL A 37 1.16 0.02 8.20
N PHE A 38 0.70 -0.09 6.95
CA PHE A 38 -0.25 -1.14 6.56
C PHE A 38 0.27 -2.55 6.86
N VAL A 39 1.54 -2.85 6.52
CA VAL A 39 2.17 -4.14 6.84
C VAL A 39 2.22 -4.40 8.34
N GLN A 40 2.56 -3.39 9.15
CA GLN A 40 2.60 -3.51 10.61
C GLN A 40 1.22 -3.79 11.19
N GLU A 41 0.22 -2.98 10.82
CA GLU A 41 -1.17 -3.13 11.24
C GLU A 41 -1.75 -4.48 10.82
N TRP A 42 -1.46 -4.91 9.59
CA TRP A 42 -1.90 -6.20 9.09
C TRP A 42 -1.27 -7.34 9.87
N ASN A 43 0.03 -7.32 10.11
CA ASN A 43 0.71 -8.35 10.90
C ASN A 43 0.26 -8.37 12.36
N ALA A 44 -0.22 -7.25 12.91
CA ALA A 44 -0.78 -7.18 14.26
C ALA A 44 -2.19 -7.78 14.36
N HIS A 45 -3.04 -7.58 13.34
CA HIS A 45 -4.45 -7.97 13.36
C HIS A 45 -4.77 -9.26 12.59
N HIS A 46 -3.91 -9.66 11.66
CA HIS A 46 -4.14 -10.76 10.72
C HIS A 46 -2.94 -11.71 10.65
N ARG A 47 -3.02 -12.69 9.76
CA ARG A 47 -1.97 -13.68 9.57
C ARG A 47 -0.66 -13.00 9.14
N PRO A 48 0.47 -13.25 9.82
CA PRO A 48 1.77 -12.78 9.36
C PRO A 48 2.08 -13.36 7.98
N ASP A 49 2.81 -12.59 7.17
CA ASP A 49 3.23 -12.90 5.78
C ASP A 49 2.14 -12.82 4.70
N ALA A 50 0.93 -12.39 5.05
CA ALA A 50 -0.12 -12.15 4.06
C ALA A 50 0.10 -10.84 3.27
N VAL A 51 0.97 -9.94 3.71
CA VAL A 51 1.29 -8.69 3.00
C VAL A 51 2.78 -8.64 2.71
N THR A 52 3.14 -8.26 1.49
CA THR A 52 4.53 -8.15 1.05
C THR A 52 4.73 -6.88 0.23
N VAL A 53 5.81 -6.16 0.52
CA VAL A 53 6.29 -5.06 -0.34
C VAL A 53 7.22 -5.66 -1.38
N LEU A 54 6.86 -5.52 -2.65
CA LEU A 54 7.63 -6.08 -3.77
C LEU A 54 8.52 -5.00 -4.39
N PRO A 55 9.77 -5.35 -4.75
CA PRO A 55 10.59 -4.48 -5.58
C PRO A 55 10.02 -4.48 -7.00
N GLY A 56 9.55 -3.33 -7.47
CA GLY A 56 8.95 -3.21 -8.80
C GLY A 56 8.39 -1.81 -9.04
N ASP A 57 8.16 -1.49 -10.31
CA ASP A 57 7.47 -0.25 -10.69
C ASP A 57 5.96 -0.41 -10.39
N PRO A 58 5.39 0.37 -9.46
CA PRO A 58 3.97 0.31 -9.16
C PRO A 58 3.10 1.03 -10.22
N THR A 59 3.71 1.56 -11.29
CA THR A 59 3.00 2.28 -12.36
C THR A 59 1.90 1.40 -12.98
N GLY A 60 0.66 1.88 -12.91
CA GLY A 60 -0.52 1.19 -13.43
C GLY A 60 -1.27 0.32 -12.41
N LEU A 61 -0.74 0.16 -11.19
CA LEU A 61 -1.48 -0.48 -10.10
C LEU A 61 -2.51 0.48 -9.48
N PRO A 62 -3.64 -0.05 -8.98
CA PRO A 62 -4.57 0.75 -8.20
C PRO A 62 -3.90 1.25 -6.92
N ARG A 63 -4.17 2.48 -6.51
CA ARG A 63 -3.72 3.02 -5.22
C ARG A 63 -4.37 2.25 -4.06
N LEU A 64 -3.62 2.05 -2.97
CA LEU A 64 -4.16 1.46 -1.75
C LEU A 64 -5.38 2.27 -1.27
N PRO A 65 -6.55 1.63 -1.07
CA PRO A 65 -7.70 2.30 -0.51
C PRO A 65 -7.36 2.83 0.88
N CYS A 66 -7.79 4.06 1.18
CA CYS A 66 -7.52 4.70 2.48
C CYS A 66 -6.04 4.90 2.81
N GLU A 67 -5.16 4.98 1.81
CA GLU A 67 -3.72 5.28 1.97
C GLU A 67 -3.44 6.42 2.98
N ARG A 68 -4.26 7.48 2.95
CA ARG A 68 -4.16 8.61 3.88
C ARG A 68 -4.32 8.25 5.36
N LEU A 69 -5.08 7.21 5.71
CA LEU A 69 -5.22 6.76 7.10
C LEU A 69 -3.92 6.20 7.67
N TYR A 70 -2.99 5.81 6.80
CA TYR A 70 -1.71 5.24 7.17
C TYR A 70 -0.57 6.29 7.16
N LEU A 71 -0.90 7.57 6.94
CA LEU A 71 0.06 8.68 6.88
C LEU A 71 -0.04 9.65 8.07
N GLU A 72 -1.07 9.53 8.90
CA GLU A 72 -1.25 10.34 10.11
C GLU A 72 -1.28 9.39 11.33
N PRO A 73 -0.60 9.72 12.45
CA PRO A 73 -0.63 8.93 13.68
C PRO A 73 -1.95 9.05 14.45
#